data_AF-A0A9E5PXG4-F1
#
_entry.id   AF-A0A9E5PXG4-F1
#
_cell.length_a   1.000
_cell.length_b   1.000
_cell.length_c   1.000
_cell.angle_alpha   90.00
_cell.angle_beta   90.00
_cell.angle_gamma   90.00
#
_symmetry.space_group_name_H-M   'P 1'
#
loop_
_entity.id
_entity.type
_entity.pdbx_description
1 polymer ?
#
loop_
_entity_poly.entity_id
_entity_poly.type
_entity_poly.pdbx_seq_one_letter_code
_entity_poly.pdbx_strand_id
1 'polypeptide(L)' 'PEAVALLRRIRREAGSGALYSISAADPLNLLGILLPGERVPALAGNRLLLRDGVTVATLVGKQVRVL' A
#
# COMPACT_ATOMS: atom_id res chain seq x y z
N PRO A 1 7.19 22.96 10.19
CA PRO A 1 6.56 22.20 11.30
C PRO A 1 5.05 21.93 11.07
N GLU A 2 4.40 22.75 10.26
CA GLU A 2 2.97 22.69 9.93
C GLU A 2 2.57 21.42 9.18
N ALA A 3 3.44 20.89 8.31
CA ALA A 3 3.15 19.71 7.50
C ALA A 3 2.81 18.46 8.35
N VAL A 4 3.54 18.25 9.45
CA VAL A 4 3.27 17.11 10.35
C VAL A 4 1.92 17.27 11.04
N ALA A 5 1.54 18.49 11.43
CA ALA A 5 0.25 18.75 12.04
C ALA A 5 -0.90 18.49 11.05
N LEU A 6 -0.74 18.89 9.79
CA LEU A 6 -1.70 18.60 8.71
C LEU A 6 -1.84 17.10 8.45
N LEU A 7 -0.73 16.36 8.31
CA LEU A 7 -0.76 14.91 8.11
C LEU A 7 -1.41 14.17 9.28
N ARG A 8 -1.18 14.61 10.53
CA ARG A 8 -1.85 14.06 11.72
C ARG A 8 -3.36 14.31 11.72
N ARG A 9 -3.82 15.43 11.15
CA ARG A 9 -5.25 15.71 10.99
C ARG A 9 -5.86 14.75 9.97
N ILE A 10 -5.27 14.65 8.78
CA ILE A 10 -5.73 13.72 7.72
C ILE A 10 -5.79 12.29 8.25
N ARG A 11 -4.77 11.83 8.98
CA ARG A 11 -4.75 10.48 9.59
C ARG A 11 -5.92 10.19 10.53
N ARG A 12 -6.51 11.22 11.15
CA ARG A 12 -7.65 11.05 12.08
C ARG A 12 -9.00 11.08 11.37
N GLU A 13 -9.05 11.49 10.12
CA GLU A 13 -10.27 11.47 9.33
C GLU A 13 -10.66 10.01 9.00
N ALA A 14 -11.95 9.77 8.79
CA ALA A 14 -12.41 8.46 8.39
C ALA A 14 -11.82 8.10 7.02
N GLY A 15 -11.38 6.86 6.87
CA GLY A 15 -10.93 6.34 5.58
C GLY A 15 -12.04 6.43 4.54
N SER A 16 -11.68 6.78 3.30
CA SER A 16 -12.64 6.83 2.19
C SER A 16 -13.10 5.44 1.74
N GLY A 17 -12.40 4.38 2.18
CA GLY A 17 -12.61 3.02 1.71
C GLY A 17 -12.17 2.80 0.26
N ALA A 18 -11.56 3.80 -0.37
CA ALA A 18 -11.08 3.71 -1.73
C ALA A 18 -9.98 2.66 -1.85
N LEU A 19 -10.00 1.96 -2.99
CA LEU A 19 -9.01 0.95 -3.34
C LEU A 19 -7.97 1.54 -4.29
N TYR A 20 -6.70 1.40 -3.93
CA TYR A 20 -5.57 1.87 -4.73
C TYR A 20 -4.69 0.71 -5.13
N SER A 21 -4.51 0.51 -6.43
CA SER A 21 -3.59 -0.49 -6.98
C SER A 21 -2.23 0.14 -7.28
N ILE A 22 -1.20 -0.26 -6.53
CA ILE A 22 0.16 0.25 -6.69
C ILE A 22 1.05 -0.82 -7.32
N SER A 23 1.93 -0.40 -8.22
CA SER A 23 2.95 -1.27 -8.80
C SER A 23 3.95 -1.73 -7.73
N ALA A 24 4.29 -3.01 -7.71
CA ALA A 24 5.37 -3.50 -6.85
C ALA A 24 6.75 -3.03 -7.32
N ALA A 25 6.87 -2.54 -8.56
CA ALA A 25 8.08 -1.91 -9.09
C ALA A 25 8.26 -0.44 -8.64
N ASP A 26 7.38 0.07 -7.78
CA ASP A 26 7.58 1.37 -7.13
C ASP A 26 8.87 1.37 -6.29
N PRO A 27 9.71 2.43 -6.38
CA PRO A 27 11.02 2.45 -5.71
C PRO A 27 10.95 2.40 -4.18
N LEU A 28 9.79 2.70 -3.58
CA LEU A 28 9.63 2.80 -2.13
C LEU A 28 9.52 1.42 -1.44
N ASN A 29 9.50 0.30 -2.19
CA ASN A 29 9.46 -1.07 -1.65
C ASN A 29 8.41 -1.25 -0.55
N LEU A 30 7.14 -1.02 -0.89
CA LEU A 30 6.05 -0.76 0.05
C LEU A 30 5.80 -1.88 1.09
N LEU A 31 5.71 -3.15 0.69
CA LEU A 31 5.39 -4.26 1.61
C LEU A 31 6.65 -4.92 2.18
N GLY A 32 6.69 -5.14 3.50
CA GLY A 32 7.83 -5.73 4.20
C GLY A 32 8.98 -4.75 4.50
N ILE A 33 8.81 -3.47 4.16
CA ILE A 33 9.72 -2.38 4.56
C ILE A 33 8.91 -1.21 5.15
N LEU A 34 8.10 -0.53 4.34
CA LEU A 34 7.30 0.62 4.79
C LEU A 34 5.98 0.19 5.43
N LEU A 35 5.36 -0.86 4.89
CA LEU A 35 4.12 -1.44 5.35
C LEU A 35 4.37 -2.84 5.92
N PRO A 36 3.61 -3.28 6.93
CA PRO A 36 3.70 -4.64 7.46
C PRO A 36 3.32 -5.68 6.41
N GLY A 37 4.00 -6.83 6.40
CA GLY A 37 3.68 -7.98 5.54
C GLY A 37 4.89 -8.58 4.84
N GLU A 38 4.66 -9.66 4.08
CA GLU A 38 5.70 -10.30 3.28
C GLU A 38 6.07 -9.45 2.06
N ARG A 39 7.35 -9.37 1.73
CA ARG A 39 7.82 -8.56 0.60
C ARG A 39 7.32 -9.14 -0.72
N VAL A 40 6.73 -8.29 -1.56
CA VAL A 40 6.39 -8.63 -2.95
C VAL A 40 7.59 -8.34 -3.86
N PRO A 41 7.96 -9.25 -4.78
CA PRO A 41 9.02 -8.97 -5.75
C PRO A 41 8.71 -7.75 -6.62
N ALA A 42 9.71 -6.89 -6.80
CA ALA A 42 9.61 -5.62 -7.52
C ALA A 42 9.59 -5.79 -9.05
N LEU A 43 8.55 -6.47 -9.54
CA LEU A 43 8.29 -6.70 -10.96
C LEU A 43 7.11 -5.86 -11.41
N ALA A 44 7.17 -5.29 -12.62
CA ALA A 44 6.14 -4.37 -13.14
C ALA A 44 4.73 -5.00 -13.23
N GLY A 45 4.64 -6.32 -13.34
CA GLY A 45 3.38 -7.06 -13.36
C GLY A 45 2.76 -7.31 -11.98
N ASN A 46 3.53 -7.16 -10.90
CA ASN A 46 3.05 -7.40 -9.54
C ASN A 46 2.40 -6.14 -8.96
N ARG A 47 1.35 -6.30 -8.15
CA ARG A 47 0.59 -5.19 -7.56
C ARG A 47 0.33 -5.39 -6.07
N LEU A 48 0.18 -4.27 -5.37
CA LEU A 48 -0.40 -4.18 -4.03
C LEU A 48 -1.74 -3.48 -4.13
N LEU A 49 -2.76 -4.03 -3.49
CA LEU A 49 -4.04 -3.37 -3.33
C LEU A 49 -4.10 -2.76 -1.93
N LEU A 50 -4.23 -1.44 -1.85
CA LEU A 50 -4.37 -0.72 -0.59
C LEU A 50 -5.82 -0.28 -0.37
N ARG A 51 -6.25 -0.34 0.89
CA ARG A 51 -7.46 0.31 1.40
C ARG A 51 -7.08 1.12 2.64
N ASP A 52 -7.36 2.41 2.62
CA ASP A 52 -7.09 3.31 3.76
C ASP A 52 -5.64 3.22 4.29
N GLY A 53 -4.67 3.02 3.38
CA GLY A 53 -3.25 2.88 3.71
C GLY A 53 -2.80 1.47 4.13
N VAL A 54 -3.71 0.50 4.21
CA VAL A 54 -3.44 -0.88 4.58
C VAL A 54 -3.48 -1.77 3.34
N THR A 55 -2.51 -2.68 3.20
CA THR A 55 -2.52 -3.67 2.12
C THR A 55 -3.55 -4.75 2.40
N VAL A 56 -4.47 -4.96 1.46
CA VAL A 56 -5.57 -5.94 1.58
C VAL A 56 -5.46 -7.09 0.58
N ALA A 57 -4.68 -6.93 -0.48
CA ALA A 57 -4.37 -8.02 -1.41
C ALA A 57 -3.07 -7.76 -2.16
N THR A 58 -2.50 -8.82 -2.70
CA THR A 58 -1.35 -8.76 -3.62
C THR A 58 -1.69 -9.50 -4.92
N LEU A 59 -1.13 -9.01 -6.03
CA LEU A 59 -1.11 -9.70 -7.32
C LEU A 59 0.34 -10.07 -7.61
N VAL A 60 0.66 -11.36 -7.66
CA VAL A 60 2.00 -11.86 -7.94
C VAL A 60 1.92 -12.95 -8.99
N GLY A 61 2.65 -12.78 -10.11
CA GLY A 61 2.65 -13.81 -11.17
C GLY A 61 1.24 -14.13 -11.71
N LYS A 62 0.35 -13.13 -11.77
CA LYS A 62 -1.07 -13.24 -12.15
C LYS A 62 -1.97 -13.96 -11.12
N GLN A 63 -1.48 -14.25 -9.93
CA GLN A 63 -2.27 -14.81 -8.84
C GLN A 63 -2.61 -13.74 -7.81
N VAL A 64 -3.87 -13.68 -7.40
CA VAL A 64 -4.34 -12.79 -6.34
C VAL A 64 -4.31 -13.53 -5.01
N ARG A 65 -3.70 -12.92 -3.99
CA ARG A 65 -3.78 -13.35 -2.59
C ARG A 65 -4.43 -12.23 -1.78
N VAL A 66 -5.53 -12.54 -1.10
CA VAL A 66 -6.14 -11.64 -0.11
C VAL A 66 -5.41 -11.81 1.22
N LEU A 67 -5.22 -10.71 1.95
CA LEU A 67 -4.51 -10.64 3.24
C LEU A 67 -5.48 -10.53 4.42
#